data_AF-A0A222STB7-F1
#
_entry.id   AF-A0A222STB7-F1
#
_cell.length_a   1.000
_cell.length_b   1.000
_cell.length_c   1.000
_cell.angle_alpha   90.00
_cell.angle_beta   90.00
_cell.angle_gamma   90.00
#
_symmetry.space_group_name_H-M   'P 1'
#
loop_
_entity.id
_entity.type
_entity.pdbx_description
1 polymer ?
#
loop_
_entity_poly.entity_id
_entity_poly.type
_entity_poly.pdbx_seq_one_letter_code
_entity_poly.pdbx_strand_id
1 'polypeptide(L)'
;MRVMVGVAVSLSVALVACGPEKEKEWTGAEPSKGSAAEAARFAPLVRLAKGESLLPMDATRFIGRSALRFDHDGFCRDEGPVADPPDPRRLGSKDSPYKHADVQPGKSSSQPVSCPGHGDKWHTSTEADGGFYLDPPKEVRKGEGTDAPVYWEYHNHKTDPKRAAYVYWFFYAYNNLIPGNRHEGDWERVAVQLRDGKPEAVTFAKHGKDTCGVKWSELDPQDGHPTVYSARGSHGSYPTDKNQWVNGTLDRPSKGGAEWRTWEHARPVNREPWWGYAGWWGSQQHVSGFNGPMGPRPGRLLSGIFTNDSCGPADKPPTDPPKDQPTDQPTDQPTDQAAPRTQEGAIRRYEEYLHAVGREDIKTVCEVAGPAAKQAEDQGFGPCTSTFLVTFQMISPTQKKALQTATVDPQKVVVRSPAKIDIPADAVKASVTFSENEIGTSTLEYMKDDWYITD
;
A
#
# COMPACT_ATOMS: atom_id res chain seq x y z
N MET A 1 40.39 44.46 -34.66
CA MET A 1 40.38 45.60 -33.70
C MET A 1 38.94 46.08 -33.56
N ARG A 2 38.50 46.38 -32.33
CA ARG A 2 37.13 46.71 -31.85
C ARG A 2 36.22 45.52 -31.51
N VAL A 3 35.52 45.48 -30.38
CA VAL A 3 35.75 45.86 -28.97
C VAL A 3 34.65 45.10 -28.20
N MET A 4 34.97 44.56 -27.02
CA MET A 4 34.03 43.92 -26.11
C MET A 4 32.96 44.90 -25.63
N VAL A 5 31.72 44.42 -25.50
CA VAL A 5 30.76 44.95 -24.51
C VAL A 5 30.27 43.75 -23.72
N GLY A 6 30.77 43.63 -22.48
CA GLY A 6 30.31 42.63 -21.52
C GLY A 6 29.04 43.14 -20.83
N VAL A 7 28.01 42.30 -20.82
CA VAL A 7 26.86 42.45 -19.92
C VAL A 7 27.07 41.47 -18.77
N ALA A 8 27.36 42.01 -17.59
CA ALA A 8 27.40 41.24 -16.36
C ALA A 8 25.97 40.95 -15.90
N VAL A 9 25.54 39.69 -16.00
CA VAL A 9 24.31 39.21 -15.36
C VAL A 9 24.71 38.66 -14.00
N SER A 10 24.39 39.40 -12.95
CA SER A 10 24.47 38.94 -11.56
C SER A 10 23.44 37.83 -11.33
N LEU A 11 23.88 36.57 -11.34
CA LEU A 11 23.10 35.46 -10.78
C LEU A 11 23.19 35.51 -9.25
N SER A 12 22.14 36.06 -8.64
CA SER A 12 21.86 35.84 -7.23
C SER A 12 21.32 34.42 -7.08
N VAL A 13 22.16 33.47 -6.68
CA VAL A 13 21.74 32.12 -6.32
C VAL A 13 21.04 32.20 -4.96
N ALA A 14 19.71 32.10 -4.97
CA ALA A 14 18.95 31.80 -3.76
C ALA A 14 19.31 30.37 -3.32
N LEU A 15 20.05 30.24 -2.22
CA LEU A 15 20.30 28.98 -1.54
C LEU A 15 18.97 28.46 -0.98
N VAL A 16 18.28 27.62 -1.75
CA VAL A 16 17.28 26.71 -1.19
C VAL A 16 18.07 25.63 -0.45
N ALA A 17 17.95 25.63 0.88
CA ALA A 17 18.50 24.60 1.75
C ALA A 17 17.74 23.28 1.54
N CYS A 18 18.04 22.57 0.45
CA CYS A 18 17.83 21.14 0.38
C CYS A 18 18.98 20.48 1.14
N GLY A 19 18.73 20.00 2.36
CA GLY A 19 19.64 19.06 2.99
C GLY A 19 19.86 17.86 2.06
N PRO A 20 21.04 17.21 2.09
CA PRO A 20 21.28 16.06 1.23
C PRO A 20 20.22 14.99 1.51
N GLU A 21 19.54 14.50 0.46
CA GLU A 21 18.78 13.27 0.56
C GLU A 21 19.71 12.20 1.13
N LYS A 22 19.33 11.59 2.26
CA LYS A 22 20.08 10.45 2.80
C LYS A 22 20.10 9.38 1.71
N GLU A 23 21.30 9.00 1.28
CA GLU A 23 21.46 7.94 0.29
C GLU A 23 20.81 6.66 0.83
N LYS A 24 19.72 6.22 0.19
CA LYS A 24 19.03 4.99 0.59
C LYS A 24 19.98 3.84 0.28
N GLU A 25 20.48 3.16 1.31
CA GLU A 25 21.33 1.99 1.11
C GLU A 25 20.47 0.81 0.68
N TRP A 26 20.81 0.27 -0.49
CA TRP A 26 20.19 -0.90 -1.09
C TRP A 26 21.22 -2.02 -1.09
N THR A 27 20.90 -3.12 -0.43
CA THR A 27 21.76 -4.33 -0.40
C THR A 27 21.00 -5.51 -1.00
N GLY A 28 21.77 -6.38 -1.65
CA GLY A 28 21.28 -7.61 -2.24
C GLY A 28 21.65 -8.80 -1.37
N ALA A 29 20.78 -9.81 -1.37
CA ALA A 29 21.00 -11.00 -0.56
C ALA A 29 22.28 -11.75 -0.97
N GLU A 30 23.07 -12.15 0.03
CA GLU A 30 24.22 -13.05 -0.05
C GLU A 30 24.03 -14.27 0.87
N PRO A 31 23.04 -15.14 0.64
CA PRO A 31 22.68 -16.21 1.59
C PRO A 31 23.81 -17.22 1.84
N SER A 32 24.76 -17.36 0.92
CA SER A 32 25.93 -18.23 1.07
C SER A 32 26.94 -17.75 2.11
N LYS A 33 26.84 -16.49 2.57
CA LYS A 33 27.70 -15.90 3.59
C LYS A 33 27.14 -16.05 5.00
N GLY A 34 25.85 -16.31 5.14
CA GLY A 34 25.20 -16.57 6.43
C GLY A 34 25.26 -18.05 6.83
N SER A 35 25.12 -18.31 8.12
CA SER A 35 25.02 -19.66 8.68
C SER A 35 23.63 -19.90 9.26
N ALA A 36 23.11 -21.12 9.08
CA ALA A 36 21.80 -21.51 9.64
C ALA A 36 21.79 -21.47 11.18
N ALA A 37 22.95 -21.74 11.82
CA ALA A 37 23.08 -21.72 13.27
C ALA A 37 22.94 -20.29 13.82
N GLU A 38 23.58 -19.30 13.19
CA GLU A 38 23.42 -17.89 13.58
C GLU A 38 22.04 -17.35 13.22
N ALA A 39 21.50 -17.74 12.06
CA ALA A 39 20.13 -17.40 11.70
C ALA A 39 19.13 -17.91 12.75
N ALA A 40 19.24 -19.16 13.21
CA ALA A 40 18.40 -19.67 14.29
C ALA A 40 18.65 -18.93 15.61
N ARG A 41 19.91 -18.65 15.95
CA ARG A 41 20.30 -17.93 17.18
C ARG A 41 19.71 -16.53 17.26
N PHE A 42 19.65 -15.81 16.14
CA PHE A 42 19.18 -14.42 16.08
C PHE A 42 17.73 -14.29 15.63
N ALA A 43 17.07 -15.39 15.26
CA ALA A 43 15.70 -15.37 14.78
C ALA A 43 14.76 -14.75 15.84
N PRO A 44 13.82 -13.89 15.45
CA PRO A 44 12.98 -13.17 16.39
C PRO A 44 11.92 -14.05 17.05
N LEU A 45 11.54 -13.71 18.27
CA LEU A 45 10.24 -14.11 18.81
C LEU A 45 9.18 -13.18 18.23
N VAL A 46 8.25 -13.69 17.42
CA VAL A 46 7.14 -12.88 16.92
C VAL A 46 5.92 -13.09 17.81
N ARG A 47 5.45 -12.01 18.46
CA ARG A 47 4.20 -11.99 19.21
C ARG A 47 3.08 -11.55 18.29
N LEU A 48 2.20 -12.48 17.94
CA LEU A 48 0.98 -12.17 17.19
C LEU A 48 0.04 -11.32 18.05
N ALA A 49 -0.74 -10.46 17.41
CA ALA A 49 -1.70 -9.64 18.12
C ALA A 49 -2.81 -10.49 18.76
N LYS A 50 -3.40 -9.97 19.84
CA LYS A 50 -4.48 -10.62 20.57
C LYS A 50 -5.70 -10.74 19.67
N GLY A 51 -6.16 -11.98 19.49
CA GLY A 51 -7.28 -12.30 18.63
C GLY A 51 -6.94 -12.25 17.14
N GLU A 52 -5.66 -12.38 16.77
CA GLU A 52 -5.27 -12.63 15.38
C GLU A 52 -5.94 -13.90 14.85
N SER A 53 -6.43 -13.83 13.62
CA SER A 53 -7.11 -14.91 12.90
C SER A 53 -6.52 -15.18 11.51
N LEU A 54 -5.68 -14.27 11.01
CA LEU A 54 -4.86 -14.40 9.81
C LEU A 54 -3.46 -14.81 10.28
N LEU A 55 -3.24 -16.10 10.36
CA LEU A 55 -2.05 -16.66 10.98
C LEU A 55 -0.90 -16.77 9.96
N PRO A 56 0.35 -16.91 10.43
CA PRO A 56 1.47 -17.23 9.56
C PRO A 56 1.23 -18.50 8.71
N MET A 57 1.89 -18.58 7.56
CA MET A 57 1.72 -19.70 6.62
C MET A 57 3.03 -20.10 5.92
N ASP A 58 3.16 -21.38 5.57
CA ASP A 58 4.22 -21.82 4.64
C ASP A 58 3.93 -21.33 3.22
N ALA A 59 4.84 -20.53 2.65
CA ALA A 59 4.75 -19.99 1.30
C ALA A 59 4.61 -21.09 0.23
N THR A 60 5.22 -22.26 0.43
CA THR A 60 5.07 -23.42 -0.48
C THR A 60 3.64 -23.98 -0.45
N ARG A 61 2.99 -23.97 0.72
CA ARG A 61 1.60 -24.42 0.85
C ARG A 61 0.63 -23.38 0.27
N PHE A 62 0.94 -22.10 0.39
CA PHE A 62 0.19 -21.04 -0.29
C PHE A 62 0.24 -21.24 -1.81
N ILE A 63 1.43 -21.48 -2.37
CA ILE A 63 1.61 -21.78 -3.80
C ILE A 63 0.80 -23.02 -4.20
N GLY A 64 0.92 -24.13 -3.46
CA GLY A 64 0.21 -25.37 -3.75
C GLY A 64 -1.32 -25.29 -3.63
N ARG A 65 -1.83 -24.18 -3.10
CA ARG A 65 -3.26 -23.88 -3.00
C ARG A 65 -3.69 -22.74 -3.92
N SER A 66 -2.77 -22.16 -4.69
CA SER A 66 -3.04 -21.05 -5.60
C SER A 66 -3.07 -21.52 -7.04
N ALA A 67 -3.78 -20.80 -7.89
CA ALA A 67 -3.60 -20.86 -9.32
C ALA A 67 -2.52 -19.84 -9.74
N LEU A 68 -1.59 -20.22 -10.62
CA LEU A 68 -0.70 -19.26 -11.27
C LEU A 68 -1.44 -18.64 -12.45
N ARG A 69 -1.61 -17.33 -12.40
CA ARG A 69 -2.27 -16.55 -13.44
C ARG A 69 -1.31 -15.50 -14.00
N PHE A 70 -1.75 -14.87 -15.07
CA PHE A 70 -1.06 -13.77 -15.71
C PHE A 70 -1.98 -12.55 -15.75
N ASP A 71 -1.45 -11.41 -15.35
CA ASP A 71 -2.12 -10.13 -15.36
C ASP A 71 -1.75 -9.40 -16.65
N HIS A 72 -2.75 -9.06 -17.45
CA HIS A 72 -2.57 -8.32 -18.70
C HIS A 72 -2.80 -6.84 -18.45
N ASP A 73 -2.11 -5.99 -19.22
CA ASP A 73 -2.40 -4.56 -19.26
C ASP A 73 -3.81 -4.35 -19.87
N GLY A 74 -4.85 -4.29 -19.01
CA GLY A 74 -6.25 -4.07 -19.37
C GLY A 74 -7.24 -5.08 -18.75
N PHE A 75 -8.54 -4.87 -18.94
CA PHE A 75 -9.59 -5.73 -18.36
C PHE A 75 -9.69 -7.15 -18.97
N CYS A 76 -8.78 -7.52 -19.88
CA CYS A 76 -8.76 -8.85 -20.49
C CYS A 76 -8.08 -9.83 -19.55
N ARG A 77 -8.85 -10.77 -18.97
CA ARG A 77 -8.30 -11.85 -18.15
C ARG A 77 -8.09 -13.09 -19.01
N ASP A 78 -7.02 -13.82 -18.78
CA ASP A 78 -6.92 -15.18 -19.31
C ASP A 78 -8.09 -16.02 -18.78
N GLU A 79 -8.68 -16.81 -19.68
CA GLU A 79 -9.81 -17.66 -19.34
C GLU A 79 -9.43 -18.75 -18.33
N GLY A 80 -8.18 -19.21 -18.39
CA GLY A 80 -7.64 -20.25 -17.53
C GLY A 80 -6.32 -19.84 -16.88
N PRO A 81 -5.95 -20.48 -15.76
CA PRO A 81 -4.65 -20.26 -15.15
C PRO A 81 -3.53 -20.84 -16.03
N VAL A 82 -2.34 -20.24 -15.94
CA VAL A 82 -1.12 -20.79 -16.55
C VAL A 82 -0.76 -22.15 -15.94
N ALA A 83 -1.04 -22.32 -14.64
CA ALA A 83 -0.99 -23.61 -13.96
C ALA A 83 -1.86 -23.59 -12.70
N ASP A 84 -2.52 -24.71 -12.39
CA ASP A 84 -3.35 -24.85 -11.19
C ASP A 84 -3.32 -26.30 -10.65
N PRO A 85 -2.63 -26.56 -9.52
CA PRO A 85 -1.67 -25.66 -8.88
C PRO A 85 -0.35 -25.58 -9.67
N PRO A 86 0.44 -24.50 -9.55
CA PRO A 86 1.79 -24.45 -10.08
C PRO A 86 2.76 -25.34 -9.28
N ASP A 87 3.74 -25.91 -9.97
CA ASP A 87 4.92 -26.53 -9.34
C ASP A 87 5.84 -25.41 -8.80
N PRO A 88 6.05 -25.32 -7.47
CA PRO A 88 6.92 -24.31 -6.89
C PRO A 88 8.32 -24.30 -7.50
N ARG A 89 8.86 -25.46 -7.88
CA ARG A 89 10.22 -25.59 -8.46
C ARG A 89 10.35 -24.94 -9.83
N ARG A 90 9.24 -24.81 -10.57
CA ARG A 90 9.22 -24.16 -11.88
C ARG A 90 9.08 -22.64 -11.76
N LEU A 91 8.43 -22.13 -10.72
CA LEU A 91 8.22 -20.68 -10.54
C LEU A 91 9.53 -19.89 -10.58
N GLY A 92 10.57 -20.38 -9.89
CA GLY A 92 11.89 -19.77 -9.83
C GLY A 92 12.95 -20.39 -10.74
N SER A 93 12.58 -21.34 -11.60
CA SER A 93 13.54 -22.05 -12.44
C SER A 93 14.06 -21.17 -13.57
N LYS A 94 15.40 -21.14 -13.76
CA LYS A 94 16.01 -20.56 -14.95
C LYS A 94 15.90 -21.46 -16.19
N ASP A 95 15.86 -22.77 -15.97
CA ASP A 95 15.88 -23.77 -17.04
C ASP A 95 14.47 -24.08 -17.57
N SER A 96 13.48 -24.09 -16.67
CA SER A 96 12.09 -24.43 -16.99
C SER A 96 11.07 -23.50 -16.31
N PRO A 97 11.17 -22.16 -16.50
CA PRO A 97 10.20 -21.23 -15.95
C PRO A 97 8.81 -21.45 -16.56
N TYR A 98 7.78 -20.97 -15.87
CA TYR A 98 6.50 -20.74 -16.54
C TYR A 98 6.66 -19.60 -17.53
N LYS A 99 5.96 -19.71 -18.67
CA LYS A 99 5.99 -18.72 -19.74
C LYS A 99 4.58 -18.38 -20.17
N HIS A 100 4.36 -17.12 -20.47
CA HIS A 100 3.09 -16.63 -20.96
C HIS A 100 3.33 -15.40 -21.84
N ALA A 101 2.44 -15.14 -22.79
CA ALA A 101 2.60 -14.06 -23.75
C ALA A 101 1.54 -12.97 -23.53
N ASP A 102 1.92 -11.72 -23.78
CA ASP A 102 1.00 -10.58 -23.72
C ASP A 102 -0.13 -10.74 -24.74
N VAL A 103 -1.32 -10.21 -24.44
CA VAL A 103 -2.39 -10.07 -25.43
C VAL A 103 -2.04 -8.98 -26.47
N GLN A 104 -2.34 -9.22 -27.74
CA GLN A 104 -2.05 -8.29 -28.83
C GLN A 104 -3.30 -7.98 -29.68
N PRO A 105 -3.77 -6.72 -29.73
CA PRO A 105 -4.87 -6.29 -30.59
C PRO A 105 -4.74 -6.78 -32.04
N GLY A 106 -5.81 -7.35 -32.59
CA GLY A 106 -5.85 -7.85 -33.97
C GLY A 106 -5.37 -9.29 -34.15
N LYS A 107 -4.83 -9.95 -33.12
CA LYS A 107 -4.66 -11.42 -33.13
C LYS A 107 -5.99 -12.08 -32.75
N SER A 108 -6.36 -13.14 -33.47
CA SER A 108 -7.57 -13.91 -33.15
C SER A 108 -7.37 -14.70 -31.85
N SER A 109 -8.29 -14.56 -30.91
CA SER A 109 -8.42 -15.50 -29.79
C SER A 109 -9.14 -16.76 -30.23
N SER A 110 -8.87 -17.88 -29.56
CA SER A 110 -9.57 -19.15 -29.79
C SER A 110 -10.99 -19.17 -29.21
N GLN A 111 -11.40 -18.11 -28.49
CA GLN A 111 -12.66 -18.04 -27.77
C GLN A 111 -13.47 -16.77 -28.05
N PRO A 112 -14.81 -16.79 -27.82
CA PRO A 112 -15.75 -15.88 -28.48
C PRO A 112 -15.83 -14.46 -27.92
N VAL A 113 -15.13 -14.14 -26.82
CA VAL A 113 -15.34 -12.89 -26.08
C VAL A 113 -14.13 -11.96 -26.19
N SER A 114 -14.13 -11.09 -27.21
CA SER A 114 -13.39 -9.82 -27.45
C SER A 114 -11.94 -9.61 -26.97
N CYS A 115 -11.28 -10.56 -26.33
CA CYS A 115 -9.90 -10.45 -25.88
C CYS A 115 -8.98 -10.67 -27.09
N PRO A 116 -7.98 -9.81 -27.29
CA PRO A 116 -7.00 -10.06 -28.34
C PRO A 116 -6.25 -11.38 -28.11
N GLY A 117 -5.87 -12.06 -29.18
CA GLY A 117 -5.00 -13.24 -29.10
C GLY A 117 -3.60 -12.87 -28.63
N HIS A 118 -2.82 -13.87 -28.17
CA HIS A 118 -1.46 -13.63 -27.70
C HIS A 118 -0.53 -13.15 -28.81
N GLY A 119 0.34 -12.21 -28.46
CA GLY A 119 1.42 -11.71 -29.30
C GLY A 119 2.68 -12.56 -29.23
N ASP A 120 3.75 -12.03 -29.82
CA ASP A 120 5.05 -12.74 -29.93
C ASP A 120 5.98 -12.45 -28.74
N LYS A 121 5.60 -11.55 -27.82
CA LYS A 121 6.36 -11.19 -26.63
C LYS A 121 6.00 -12.13 -25.49
N TRP A 122 6.99 -12.90 -25.05
CA TRP A 122 6.86 -13.87 -23.96
C TRP A 122 7.56 -13.38 -22.71
N HIS A 123 6.89 -13.56 -21.58
CA HIS A 123 7.37 -13.30 -20.23
C HIS A 123 7.60 -14.61 -19.48
N THR A 124 8.46 -14.55 -18.46
CA THR A 124 8.73 -15.69 -17.59
C THR A 124 8.37 -15.40 -16.13
N SER A 125 8.04 -16.43 -15.36
CA SER A 125 7.74 -16.30 -13.92
C SER A 125 8.92 -15.79 -13.07
N THR A 126 10.11 -15.70 -13.66
CA THR A 126 11.33 -15.15 -13.06
C THR A 126 11.56 -13.66 -13.35
N GLU A 127 10.71 -13.04 -14.17
CA GLU A 127 10.71 -11.59 -14.47
C GLU A 127 9.76 -10.85 -13.53
N ALA A 128 10.24 -9.75 -12.93
CA ALA A 128 9.45 -8.99 -11.95
C ALA A 128 8.28 -8.23 -12.58
N ASP A 129 8.47 -7.77 -13.82
CA ASP A 129 7.49 -7.11 -14.67
C ASP A 129 6.77 -8.10 -15.61
N GLY A 130 6.96 -9.40 -15.40
CA GLY A 130 6.41 -10.44 -16.27
C GLY A 130 4.94 -10.79 -16.03
N GLY A 131 4.15 -9.98 -15.31
CA GLY A 131 2.69 -10.15 -15.15
C GLY A 131 2.21 -11.36 -14.32
N PHE A 132 3.06 -12.31 -13.94
CA PHE A 132 2.65 -13.49 -13.19
C PHE A 132 2.19 -13.16 -11.76
N TYR A 133 1.09 -13.79 -11.32
CA TYR A 133 0.64 -13.72 -9.94
C TYR A 133 0.01 -15.03 -9.43
N LEU A 134 0.06 -15.23 -8.12
CA LEU A 134 -0.58 -16.34 -7.42
C LEU A 134 -1.98 -15.95 -6.96
N ASP A 135 -3.00 -16.70 -7.37
CA ASP A 135 -4.41 -16.48 -7.06
C ASP A 135 -4.94 -17.58 -6.10
N PRO A 136 -4.92 -17.37 -4.77
CA PRO A 136 -5.39 -18.33 -3.79
C PRO A 136 -6.92 -18.26 -3.61
N PRO A 137 -7.59 -19.36 -3.25
CA PRO A 137 -8.96 -19.33 -2.79
C PRO A 137 -9.05 -18.74 -1.38
N LYS A 138 -10.21 -18.16 -1.02
CA LYS A 138 -10.39 -17.36 0.21
C LYS A 138 -10.08 -18.13 1.49
N GLU A 139 -10.23 -19.45 1.50
CA GLU A 139 -10.00 -20.30 2.67
C GLU A 139 -8.52 -20.30 3.10
N VAL A 140 -7.60 -20.05 2.17
CA VAL A 140 -6.15 -19.98 2.43
C VAL A 140 -5.80 -18.77 3.30
N ARG A 141 -6.62 -17.70 3.26
CA ARG A 141 -6.36 -16.43 3.96
C ARG A 141 -6.19 -16.58 5.48
N LYS A 142 -6.75 -17.63 6.08
CA LYS A 142 -6.64 -17.90 7.52
C LYS A 142 -5.22 -18.26 7.97
N GLY A 143 -4.37 -18.73 7.07
CA GLY A 143 -3.05 -19.24 7.42
C GLY A 143 -3.08 -20.55 8.22
N GLU A 144 -1.95 -20.89 8.83
CA GLU A 144 -1.70 -22.23 9.39
C GLU A 144 -1.29 -22.22 10.87
N GLY A 145 -0.75 -21.10 11.37
CA GLY A 145 -0.38 -20.97 12.77
C GLY A 145 1.12 -20.77 12.97
N THR A 146 1.53 -20.86 14.23
CA THR A 146 2.90 -20.57 14.68
C THR A 146 3.91 -21.67 14.35
N ASP A 147 3.49 -22.77 13.74
CA ASP A 147 4.39 -23.80 13.21
C ASP A 147 4.83 -23.48 11.77
N ALA A 148 4.35 -22.38 11.19
CA ALA A 148 4.79 -21.92 9.89
C ALA A 148 6.29 -21.57 9.89
N PRO A 149 6.99 -21.75 8.76
CA PRO A 149 8.38 -21.37 8.64
C PRO A 149 8.58 -19.85 8.61
N VAL A 150 9.74 -19.42 9.11
CA VAL A 150 10.31 -18.10 8.78
C VAL A 150 11.40 -18.31 7.75
N TYR A 151 11.53 -17.38 6.80
CA TYR A 151 12.59 -17.45 5.80
C TYR A 151 13.67 -16.44 6.10
N TRP A 152 14.94 -16.81 5.97
CA TRP A 152 16.04 -15.89 6.23
C TRP A 152 16.97 -15.75 5.04
N GLU A 153 17.57 -14.57 4.94
CA GLU A 153 18.67 -14.26 4.04
C GLU A 153 19.70 -13.37 4.73
N TYR A 154 20.92 -13.45 4.25
CA TYR A 154 22.05 -12.72 4.80
C TYR A 154 22.44 -11.59 3.86
N HIS A 155 22.78 -10.42 4.41
CA HIS A 155 23.19 -9.24 3.65
C HIS A 155 24.48 -8.68 4.24
N ASN A 156 25.50 -8.43 3.42
CA ASN A 156 26.62 -7.60 3.84
C ASN A 156 26.27 -6.12 3.63
N HIS A 157 26.81 -5.28 4.49
CA HIS A 157 26.76 -3.85 4.26
C HIS A 157 27.63 -3.48 3.04
N LYS A 158 27.20 -2.50 2.25
CA LYS A 158 27.84 -2.18 0.96
C LYS A 158 29.28 -1.69 1.12
N THR A 159 29.54 -0.88 2.15
CA THR A 159 30.84 -0.23 2.38
C THR A 159 31.54 -0.55 3.70
N ASP A 160 30.84 -0.95 4.77
CA ASP A 160 31.44 -1.33 6.06
C ASP A 160 31.55 -2.86 6.16
N PRO A 161 32.74 -3.47 5.97
CA PRO A 161 32.91 -4.92 5.98
C PRO A 161 32.67 -5.56 7.36
N LYS A 162 32.55 -4.76 8.42
CA LYS A 162 32.22 -5.25 9.76
C LYS A 162 30.72 -5.38 9.98
N ARG A 163 29.91 -4.76 9.12
CA ARG A 163 28.45 -4.77 9.23
C ARG A 163 27.84 -5.80 8.31
N ALA A 164 26.90 -6.54 8.87
CA ALA A 164 26.08 -7.50 8.14
C ALA A 164 24.69 -7.59 8.77
N ALA A 165 23.75 -8.26 8.13
CA ALA A 165 22.42 -8.46 8.69
C ALA A 165 21.84 -9.81 8.31
N TYR A 166 21.11 -10.40 9.25
CA TYR A 166 20.15 -11.47 8.96
C TYR A 166 18.77 -10.85 8.82
N VAL A 167 18.19 -10.93 7.62
CA VAL A 167 16.81 -10.52 7.33
C VAL A 167 15.90 -11.73 7.51
N TYR A 168 14.83 -11.56 8.27
CA TYR A 168 13.80 -12.57 8.48
C TYR A 168 12.51 -12.11 7.80
N TRP A 169 11.97 -12.97 6.96
CA TRP A 169 10.73 -12.79 6.21
C TRP A 169 9.62 -13.62 6.84
N PHE A 170 8.51 -12.97 7.15
CA PHE A 170 7.30 -13.58 7.66
C PHE A 170 6.24 -13.57 6.56
N PHE A 171 5.60 -14.71 6.34
CA PHE A 171 4.57 -14.83 5.33
C PHE A 171 3.19 -15.04 5.96
N TYR A 172 2.24 -14.25 5.52
CA TYR A 172 0.82 -14.38 5.85
C TYR A 172 0.03 -14.45 4.54
N ALA A 173 -1.00 -15.28 4.49
CA ALA A 173 -1.76 -15.45 3.25
C ALA A 173 -2.59 -14.21 2.87
N TYR A 174 -2.85 -13.31 3.82
CA TYR A 174 -3.73 -12.17 3.62
C TYR A 174 -3.40 -11.02 4.57
N ASN A 175 -3.35 -9.80 4.04
CA ASN A 175 -3.35 -8.56 4.80
C ASN A 175 -4.77 -7.97 4.81
N ASN A 176 -5.24 -7.55 5.98
CA ASN A 176 -6.56 -6.96 6.17
C ASN A 176 -6.50 -5.62 6.91
N LEU A 177 -5.52 -4.78 6.58
CA LEU A 177 -5.47 -3.42 7.08
C LEU A 177 -6.51 -2.55 6.36
N ILE A 178 -7.45 -2.03 7.15
CA ILE A 178 -8.53 -1.19 6.65
C ILE A 178 -8.38 0.23 7.24
N PRO A 179 -8.55 1.28 6.43
CA PRO A 179 -8.61 1.29 4.96
C PRO A 179 -7.24 1.08 4.27
N GLY A 180 -7.29 0.70 2.99
CA GLY A 180 -6.22 1.01 2.04
C GLY A 180 -5.05 0.04 1.93
N ASN A 181 -5.00 -1.06 2.70
CA ASN A 181 -3.95 -2.06 2.52
C ASN A 181 -4.50 -3.48 2.78
N ARG A 182 -5.23 -4.00 1.80
CA ARG A 182 -5.95 -5.27 1.90
C ARG A 182 -5.70 -6.14 0.68
N HIS A 183 -4.79 -7.09 0.82
CA HIS A 183 -4.30 -7.90 -0.29
C HIS A 183 -3.97 -9.33 0.13
N GLU A 184 -3.87 -10.23 -0.83
CA GLU A 184 -3.33 -11.58 -0.62
C GLU A 184 -1.79 -11.56 -0.57
N GLY A 185 -1.19 -12.63 -0.05
CA GLY A 185 0.25 -12.88 -0.07
C GLY A 185 1.11 -11.79 0.59
N ASP A 186 0.96 -11.64 1.90
CA ASP A 186 1.59 -10.60 2.69
C ASP A 186 2.98 -11.01 3.19
N TRP A 187 3.97 -10.14 2.93
CA TRP A 187 5.38 -10.36 3.23
C TRP A 187 5.90 -9.27 4.16
N GLU A 188 6.11 -9.64 5.42
CA GLU A 188 6.65 -8.78 6.46
C GLU A 188 8.12 -9.10 6.73
N ARG A 189 8.89 -8.14 7.25
CA ARG A 189 10.30 -8.40 7.59
C ARG A 189 10.87 -7.59 8.74
N VAL A 190 11.88 -8.16 9.37
CA VAL A 190 12.85 -7.46 10.23
C VAL A 190 14.26 -7.83 9.84
N ALA A 191 15.24 -7.01 10.23
CA ALA A 191 16.65 -7.34 10.04
C ALA A 191 17.43 -7.21 11.35
N VAL A 192 18.10 -8.27 11.78
CA VAL A 192 19.06 -8.21 12.89
C VAL A 192 20.39 -7.75 12.32
N GLN A 193 20.77 -6.51 12.63
CA GLN A 193 22.04 -5.91 12.24
C GLN A 193 23.15 -6.46 13.15
N LEU A 194 24.27 -6.82 12.54
CA LEU A 194 25.47 -7.32 13.18
C LEU A 194 26.63 -6.35 12.98
N ARG A 195 27.49 -6.27 13.98
CA ARG A 195 28.83 -5.70 13.88
C ARG A 195 29.84 -6.69 14.42
N ASP A 196 30.84 -7.03 13.60
CA ASP A 196 31.87 -8.01 13.93
C ASP A 196 31.26 -9.35 14.44
N GLY A 197 30.17 -9.79 13.78
CA GLY A 197 29.45 -11.03 14.10
C GLY A 197 28.55 -10.98 15.35
N LYS A 198 28.41 -9.82 16.00
CA LYS A 198 27.56 -9.63 17.18
C LYS A 198 26.37 -8.74 16.86
N PRO A 199 25.17 -9.02 17.39
CA PRO A 199 24.02 -8.19 17.12
C PRO A 199 24.17 -6.79 17.75
N GLU A 200 23.93 -5.75 16.94
CA GLU A 200 24.02 -4.34 17.36
C GLU A 200 22.66 -3.63 17.37
N ALA A 201 21.73 -4.01 16.48
CA ALA A 201 20.40 -3.42 16.37
C ALA A 201 19.42 -4.36 15.65
N VAL A 202 18.12 -4.04 15.71
CA VAL A 202 17.09 -4.64 14.88
C VAL A 202 16.38 -3.55 14.09
N THR A 203 16.33 -3.73 12.77
CA THR A 203 15.55 -2.91 11.84
C THR A 203 14.16 -3.50 11.67
N PHE A 204 13.14 -2.64 11.76
CA PHE A 204 11.74 -2.99 11.57
C PHE A 204 11.23 -2.40 10.24
N ALA A 205 10.75 -3.25 9.34
CA ALA A 205 10.05 -2.82 8.13
C ALA A 205 8.56 -2.65 8.42
N LYS A 206 8.25 -1.65 9.24
CA LYS A 206 6.88 -1.31 9.63
C LYS A 206 6.10 -0.66 8.48
N HIS A 207 4.76 -0.64 8.59
CA HIS A 207 3.92 0.15 7.68
C HIS A 207 4.15 1.66 7.89
N GLY A 208 3.91 2.44 6.84
CA GLY A 208 4.11 3.90 6.84
C GLY A 208 5.54 4.33 6.53
N LYS A 209 6.10 5.25 7.34
CA LYS A 209 7.45 5.88 7.16
C LYS A 209 8.56 4.84 6.89
N ASP A 210 9.71 5.31 6.41
CA ASP A 210 10.95 4.54 6.27
C ASP A 210 11.24 3.60 7.45
N THR A 211 11.95 2.50 7.18
CA THR A 211 12.41 1.54 8.19
C THR A 211 13.08 2.23 9.36
N CYS A 212 12.90 1.71 10.55
CA CYS A 212 13.52 2.24 11.76
C CYS A 212 14.25 1.14 12.55
N GLY A 213 15.23 1.53 13.35
CA GLY A 213 16.07 0.66 14.16
C GLY A 213 15.85 0.84 15.66
N VAL A 214 16.04 -0.26 16.40
CA VAL A 214 16.19 -0.27 17.87
C VAL A 214 17.51 -0.94 18.20
N LYS A 215 18.30 -0.35 19.09
CA LYS A 215 19.59 -0.95 19.49
C LYS A 215 19.37 -2.25 20.23
N TRP A 216 20.27 -3.20 20.04
CA TRP A 216 20.17 -4.51 20.70
C TRP A 216 20.14 -4.39 22.23
N SER A 217 20.87 -3.42 22.79
CA SER A 217 20.89 -3.12 24.23
C SER A 217 19.60 -2.52 24.78
N GLU A 218 18.72 -2.00 23.90
CA GLU A 218 17.44 -1.38 24.25
C GLU A 218 16.26 -2.35 24.05
N LEU A 219 16.52 -3.52 23.47
CA LEU A 219 15.54 -4.59 23.34
C LEU A 219 15.47 -5.39 24.64
N ASP A 220 14.33 -6.04 24.84
CA ASP A 220 14.13 -7.08 25.86
C ASP A 220 14.13 -8.45 25.15
N PRO A 221 15.30 -9.00 24.78
CA PRO A 221 15.37 -10.26 24.09
C PRO A 221 15.02 -11.42 25.03
N GLN A 222 14.10 -12.27 24.60
CA GLN A 222 13.76 -13.49 25.31
C GLN A 222 14.73 -14.60 24.87
N ASP A 223 15.55 -15.10 25.79
CA ASP A 223 16.55 -16.15 25.53
C ASP A 223 17.52 -15.84 24.36
N GLY A 224 17.79 -14.55 24.11
CA GLY A 224 18.66 -14.10 23.01
C GLY A 224 17.92 -13.82 21.70
N HIS A 225 16.61 -13.98 21.65
CA HIS A 225 15.76 -13.70 20.50
C HIS A 225 15.10 -12.32 20.65
N PRO A 226 15.24 -11.40 19.68
CA PRO A 226 14.59 -10.11 19.74
C PRO A 226 13.07 -10.28 19.61
N THR A 227 12.31 -9.55 20.43
CA THR A 227 10.85 -9.58 20.35
C THR A 227 10.36 -8.65 19.24
N VAL A 228 9.47 -9.17 18.39
CA VAL A 228 8.76 -8.43 17.34
C VAL A 228 7.26 -8.54 17.62
N TYR A 229 6.55 -7.42 17.59
CA TYR A 229 5.10 -7.41 17.72
C TYR A 229 4.45 -7.26 16.35
N SER A 230 3.69 -8.28 15.94
CA SER A 230 2.95 -8.25 14.68
C SER A 230 1.58 -7.60 14.90
N ALA A 231 1.23 -6.62 14.06
CA ALA A 231 -0.03 -5.90 14.14
C ALA A 231 -1.23 -6.74 13.68
N ARG A 232 -2.37 -6.59 14.34
CA ARG A 232 -3.55 -7.40 14.06
C ARG A 232 -4.08 -7.19 12.65
N GLY A 233 -4.15 -8.26 11.87
CA GLY A 233 -4.67 -8.35 10.51
C GLY A 233 -3.76 -7.76 9.43
N SER A 234 -2.94 -6.78 9.78
CA SER A 234 -2.00 -6.11 8.88
C SER A 234 -0.60 -6.68 8.91
N HIS A 235 -0.29 -7.44 9.97
CA HIS A 235 0.97 -8.13 10.23
C HIS A 235 2.21 -7.26 10.39
N GLY A 236 2.10 -5.94 10.20
CA GLY A 236 3.19 -4.97 10.33
C GLY A 236 4.09 -5.28 11.53
N SER A 237 5.40 -5.28 11.30
CA SER A 237 6.40 -5.69 12.28
C SER A 237 6.88 -4.51 13.13
N TYR A 238 6.64 -4.53 14.44
CA TYR A 238 6.92 -3.41 15.35
C TYR A 238 7.82 -3.76 16.53
N PRO A 239 8.60 -2.80 17.05
CA PRO A 239 9.43 -2.98 18.24
C PRO A 239 8.64 -2.95 19.56
N THR A 240 7.39 -2.49 19.54
CA THR A 240 6.55 -2.34 20.75
C THR A 240 5.14 -2.82 20.50
N ASP A 241 4.41 -3.12 21.57
CA ASP A 241 2.99 -3.47 21.56
C ASP A 241 2.06 -2.25 21.53
N LYS A 242 2.61 -1.05 21.27
CA LYS A 242 1.83 0.20 21.19
C LYS A 242 1.23 0.35 19.80
N ASN A 243 -0.03 0.76 19.76
CA ASN A 243 -0.73 1.09 18.53
C ASN A 243 0.05 2.12 17.69
N GLN A 244 0.04 1.93 16.38
CA GLN A 244 0.82 2.74 15.44
C GLN A 244 -0.12 3.37 14.42
N TRP A 245 -0.09 4.70 14.34
CA TRP A 245 -0.84 5.41 13.32
C TRP A 245 -0.07 5.36 11.99
N VAL A 246 -0.69 4.76 10.97
CA VAL A 246 -0.10 4.54 9.65
C VAL A 246 -1.12 4.90 8.59
N ASN A 247 -0.77 5.81 7.67
CA ASN A 247 -1.57 6.14 6.47
C ASN A 247 -3.09 6.32 6.72
N GLY A 248 -3.46 7.04 7.79
CA GLY A 248 -4.86 7.31 8.12
C GLY A 248 -5.61 6.15 8.80
N THR A 249 -4.90 5.10 9.21
CA THR A 249 -5.42 3.98 9.99
C THR A 249 -4.49 3.60 11.14
N LEU A 250 -4.87 2.55 11.88
CA LEU A 250 -4.19 2.11 13.08
C LEU A 250 -3.78 0.64 13.00
N ASP A 251 -2.47 0.43 13.04
CA ASP A 251 -1.89 -0.86 13.34
C ASP A 251 -1.94 -1.14 14.83
N ARG A 252 -2.37 -2.36 15.17
CA ARG A 252 -2.66 -2.77 16.55
C ARG A 252 -1.81 -3.98 16.93
N PRO A 253 -0.49 -3.80 17.10
CA PRO A 253 0.34 -4.83 17.74
C PRO A 253 -0.13 -5.03 19.19
N SER A 254 0.14 -6.20 19.75
CA SER A 254 -0.13 -6.45 21.17
C SER A 254 0.71 -7.61 21.69
N LYS A 255 0.95 -7.67 23.00
CA LYS A 255 1.64 -8.81 23.64
C LYS A 255 0.76 -10.01 24.00
N GLY A 256 -0.55 -9.95 23.77
CA GLY A 256 -1.53 -10.90 24.31
C GLY A 256 -1.96 -12.03 23.38
N GLY A 257 -1.34 -12.18 22.20
CA GLY A 257 -1.62 -13.28 21.27
C GLY A 257 -0.60 -14.42 21.37
N ALA A 258 -0.61 -15.29 20.36
CA ALA A 258 0.29 -16.44 20.31
C ALA A 258 1.75 -16.02 20.08
N GLU A 259 2.67 -16.80 20.65
CA GLU A 259 4.11 -16.67 20.45
C GLU A 259 4.55 -17.56 19.29
N TRP A 260 5.12 -16.96 18.26
CA TRP A 260 5.74 -17.66 17.14
C TRP A 260 7.25 -17.70 17.35
N ARG A 261 7.73 -18.88 17.76
CA ARG A 261 9.14 -19.17 18.02
C ARG A 261 9.88 -19.46 16.73
N THR A 262 10.22 -18.40 16.00
CA THR A 262 10.62 -18.54 14.59
C THR A 262 11.91 -19.35 14.38
N TRP A 263 12.77 -19.46 15.40
CA TRP A 263 13.99 -20.29 15.35
C TRP A 263 13.71 -21.79 15.20
N GLU A 264 12.50 -22.28 15.56
CA GLU A 264 12.13 -23.69 15.45
C GLU A 264 11.94 -24.12 13.98
N HIS A 265 11.62 -23.16 13.10
CA HIS A 265 11.35 -23.39 11.67
C HIS A 265 12.02 -22.36 10.75
N ALA A 266 13.22 -21.88 11.13
CA ALA A 266 13.99 -20.94 10.30
C ALA A 266 14.64 -21.64 9.10
N ARG A 267 14.25 -21.23 7.88
CA ARG A 267 14.72 -21.82 6.62
C ARG A 267 15.47 -20.79 5.77
N PRO A 268 16.62 -21.14 5.17
CA PRO A 268 17.29 -20.27 4.23
C PRO A 268 16.44 -20.07 2.97
N VAL A 269 16.09 -18.82 2.66
CA VAL A 269 15.16 -18.51 1.56
C VAL A 269 15.67 -19.03 0.21
N ASN A 270 16.99 -19.06 0.01
CA ASN A 270 17.59 -19.52 -1.25
C ASN A 270 17.56 -21.03 -1.46
N ARG A 271 17.05 -21.80 -0.50
CA ARG A 271 16.81 -23.25 -0.63
C ARG A 271 15.34 -23.58 -0.82
N GLU A 272 14.47 -22.59 -0.75
CA GLU A 272 13.05 -22.80 -0.99
C GLU A 272 12.80 -23.05 -2.48
N PRO A 273 11.85 -23.94 -2.83
CA PRO A 273 11.66 -24.37 -4.22
C PRO A 273 11.19 -23.22 -5.12
N TRP A 274 10.52 -22.23 -4.55
CA TRP A 274 10.02 -21.04 -5.24
C TRP A 274 11.06 -19.91 -5.34
N TRP A 275 12.26 -20.07 -4.78
CA TRP A 275 13.32 -19.06 -4.87
C TRP A 275 13.67 -18.78 -6.34
N GLY A 276 13.50 -17.53 -6.76
CA GLY A 276 13.61 -17.12 -8.16
C GLY A 276 12.30 -16.63 -8.75
N TYR A 277 11.16 -16.97 -8.14
CA TYR A 277 9.87 -16.41 -8.53
C TYR A 277 9.88 -14.90 -8.33
N ALA A 278 9.55 -14.15 -9.38
CA ALA A 278 9.60 -12.70 -9.34
C ALA A 278 8.23 -12.02 -9.48
N GLY A 279 7.19 -12.81 -9.75
CA GLY A 279 5.81 -12.33 -9.80
C GLY A 279 5.20 -11.99 -8.44
N TRP A 280 3.91 -11.68 -8.48
CA TRP A 280 3.14 -11.18 -7.35
C TRP A 280 2.51 -12.30 -6.52
N TRP A 281 2.51 -12.13 -5.20
CA TRP A 281 1.89 -13.05 -4.27
C TRP A 281 0.49 -12.53 -3.94
N GLY A 282 -0.53 -13.02 -4.65
CA GLY A 282 -1.91 -12.54 -4.50
C GLY A 282 -2.48 -11.94 -5.78
N SER A 283 -3.81 -11.90 -5.86
CA SER A 283 -4.52 -11.28 -6.97
C SER A 283 -4.16 -9.81 -7.19
N GLN A 284 -4.15 -9.39 -8.46
CA GLN A 284 -3.94 -8.00 -8.87
C GLN A 284 -5.29 -7.32 -9.09
N GLN A 285 -5.63 -6.38 -8.21
CA GLN A 285 -6.89 -5.64 -8.24
C GLN A 285 -6.75 -4.30 -8.97
N HIS A 286 -5.54 -3.91 -9.35
CA HIS A 286 -5.24 -2.61 -9.99
C HIS A 286 -5.64 -1.41 -9.13
N VAL A 287 -5.67 -1.62 -7.82
CA VAL A 287 -5.91 -0.58 -6.81
C VAL A 287 -4.73 -0.57 -5.86
N SER A 288 -4.14 0.61 -5.64
CA SER A 288 -2.99 0.78 -4.74
C SER A 288 -3.31 0.23 -3.35
N GLY A 289 -2.46 -0.67 -2.84
CA GLY A 289 -2.64 -1.34 -1.54
C GLY A 289 -3.54 -2.59 -1.57
N PHE A 290 -4.13 -2.94 -2.71
CA PHE A 290 -4.98 -4.14 -2.84
C PHE A 290 -4.37 -5.22 -3.72
N ASN A 291 -3.26 -4.90 -4.38
CA ASN A 291 -2.45 -5.84 -5.14
C ASN A 291 -1.59 -6.67 -4.19
N GLY A 292 -1.57 -7.98 -4.42
CA GLY A 292 -0.61 -8.85 -3.74
C GLY A 292 0.83 -8.40 -4.01
N PRO A 293 1.71 -8.26 -3.01
CA PRO A 293 3.06 -7.74 -3.18
C PRO A 293 4.03 -8.79 -3.76
N MET A 294 5.21 -8.34 -4.19
CA MET A 294 6.30 -9.23 -4.55
C MET A 294 7.00 -9.78 -3.31
N GLY A 295 7.28 -11.08 -3.32
CA GLY A 295 8.00 -11.78 -2.26
C GLY A 295 9.52 -11.63 -2.34
N PRO A 296 10.27 -12.30 -1.45
CA PRO A 296 11.73 -12.36 -1.54
C PRO A 296 12.17 -13.09 -2.81
N ARG A 297 13.19 -12.56 -3.50
CA ARG A 297 13.73 -13.12 -4.75
C ARG A 297 15.20 -12.73 -4.96
N PRO A 298 15.95 -13.47 -5.80
CA PRO A 298 17.29 -13.06 -6.23
C PRO A 298 17.30 -11.63 -6.78
N GLY A 299 18.31 -10.85 -6.37
CA GLY A 299 18.49 -9.48 -6.87
C GLY A 299 17.47 -8.46 -6.35
N ARG A 300 16.53 -8.85 -5.48
CA ARG A 300 15.67 -7.87 -4.79
C ARG A 300 16.53 -7.01 -3.88
N LEU A 301 16.55 -5.72 -4.17
CA LEU A 301 17.19 -4.73 -3.33
C LEU A 301 16.25 -4.37 -2.17
N LEU A 302 16.76 -4.44 -0.94
CA LEU A 302 16.01 -4.01 0.23
C LEU A 302 16.60 -2.71 0.76
N SER A 303 15.75 -1.69 0.89
CA SER A 303 16.14 -0.43 1.51
C SER A 303 16.17 -0.56 3.03
N GLY A 304 17.09 0.19 3.63
CA GLY A 304 17.05 0.51 5.05
C GLY A 304 17.37 -0.63 6.01
N ILE A 305 17.86 -1.79 5.52
CA ILE A 305 18.30 -2.92 6.37
C ILE A 305 19.26 -2.43 7.48
N PHE A 306 20.18 -1.54 7.12
CA PHE A 306 21.22 -0.99 7.98
C PHE A 306 20.90 0.41 8.53
N THR A 307 19.62 0.78 8.60
CA THR A 307 19.18 2.09 9.09
C THR A 307 19.69 2.35 10.51
N ASN A 308 20.11 3.59 10.74
CA ASN A 308 20.41 4.12 12.08
C ASN A 308 19.27 5.01 12.60
N ASP A 309 18.20 5.17 11.82
CA ASP A 309 17.06 6.01 12.21
C ASP A 309 16.29 5.30 13.31
N SER A 310 16.19 5.94 14.47
CA SER A 310 15.48 5.36 15.62
C SER A 310 13.99 5.20 15.33
N CYS A 311 13.39 4.13 15.84
CA CYS A 311 11.93 3.98 15.86
C CYS A 311 11.20 5.02 16.74
N GLY A 312 11.93 5.91 17.42
CA GLY A 312 11.42 6.81 18.45
C GLY A 312 11.39 6.12 19.82
N PRO A 313 11.24 6.88 20.93
CA PRO A 313 10.92 6.27 22.21
C PRO A 313 9.58 5.55 22.11
N ALA A 314 9.39 4.43 22.82
CA ALA A 314 8.08 3.83 22.99
C ALA A 314 7.16 4.90 23.60
N ASP A 315 6.29 5.52 22.81
CA ASP A 315 5.60 6.77 23.18
C ASP A 315 4.97 6.74 24.58
N LYS A 316 5.20 7.79 25.37
CA LYS A 316 4.35 8.10 26.52
C LYS A 316 2.88 8.14 26.05
N PRO A 317 1.91 7.77 26.91
CA PRO A 317 0.50 7.84 26.55
C PRO A 317 0.19 9.22 25.95
N PRO A 318 -0.67 9.31 24.92
CA PRO A 318 -0.97 10.57 24.27
C PRO A 318 -1.32 11.59 25.33
N THR A 319 -0.57 12.68 25.40
CA THR A 319 -1.04 13.88 26.08
C THR A 319 -2.32 14.32 25.38
N ASP A 320 -3.34 14.62 26.18
CA ASP A 320 -4.60 15.19 25.71
C ASP A 320 -4.35 16.30 24.67
N PRO A 321 -5.26 16.45 23.68
CA PRO A 321 -5.07 17.44 22.63
C PRO A 321 -4.85 18.84 23.23
N PRO A 322 -4.00 19.68 22.62
CA PRO A 322 -3.77 21.04 23.10
C PRO A 322 -5.10 21.78 23.20
N LYS A 323 -5.48 22.16 24.43
CA LYS A 323 -6.43 23.25 24.64
C LYS A 323 -5.73 24.53 24.17
N ASP A 324 -6.50 25.38 23.50
CA ASP A 324 -6.16 26.71 23.01
C ASP A 324 -5.63 26.76 21.56
N GLN A 325 -6.56 26.72 20.62
CA GLN A 325 -6.54 27.66 19.50
C GLN A 325 -7.91 28.35 19.34
N PRO A 326 -7.94 29.63 18.92
CA PRO A 326 -9.12 30.48 19.04
C PRO A 326 -10.20 30.06 18.03
N THR A 327 -11.41 29.96 18.52
CA THR A 327 -12.63 29.80 17.72
C THR A 327 -12.97 31.12 17.04
N ASP A 328 -12.56 31.30 15.79
CA ASP A 328 -13.29 32.17 14.88
C ASP A 328 -14.43 31.36 14.27
N GLN A 329 -15.59 31.43 14.92
CA GLN A 329 -16.88 31.06 14.34
C GLN A 329 -17.31 32.14 13.34
N PRO A 330 -17.67 31.79 12.11
CA PRO A 330 -18.83 32.40 11.47
C PRO A 330 -20.06 31.76 12.12
N THR A 331 -20.83 32.59 12.82
CA THR A 331 -22.20 32.26 13.22
C THR A 331 -23.02 32.00 11.96
N ASP A 332 -23.54 30.78 11.80
CA ASP A 332 -24.82 30.58 11.14
C ASP A 332 -25.55 29.40 11.78
N GLN A 333 -26.80 29.65 12.13
CA GLN A 333 -27.74 28.72 12.75
C GLN A 333 -28.14 27.60 11.77
N PRO A 334 -28.53 26.41 12.24
CA PRO A 334 -29.18 25.43 11.40
C PRO A 334 -30.58 25.94 11.05
N THR A 335 -30.86 26.12 9.77
CA THR A 335 -32.22 26.33 9.27
C THR A 335 -32.71 25.01 8.69
N ASP A 336 -33.72 24.43 9.33
CA ASP A 336 -34.57 23.35 8.79
C ASP A 336 -35.44 23.90 7.63
N GLN A 337 -34.80 24.35 6.55
CA GLN A 337 -35.47 24.70 5.30
C GLN A 337 -34.95 23.80 4.18
N ALA A 338 -35.88 23.15 3.48
CA ALA A 338 -35.61 22.39 2.25
C ALA A 338 -34.74 23.21 1.30
N ALA A 339 -33.72 22.59 0.70
CA ALA A 339 -32.87 23.28 -0.25
C ALA A 339 -33.71 23.74 -1.44
N PRO A 340 -33.53 24.97 -1.96
CA PRO A 340 -34.29 25.42 -3.12
C PRO A 340 -34.00 24.53 -4.34
N ARG A 341 -35.06 24.02 -4.96
CA ARG A 341 -35.00 23.25 -6.23
C ARG A 341 -34.71 24.18 -7.41
N THR A 342 -33.51 24.75 -7.42
CA THR A 342 -33.00 25.66 -8.46
C THR A 342 -31.57 25.29 -8.85
N GLN A 343 -31.09 25.87 -9.95
CA GLN A 343 -29.71 25.70 -10.39
C GLN A 343 -28.70 26.18 -9.33
N GLU A 344 -28.99 27.29 -8.67
CA GLU A 344 -28.15 27.85 -7.60
C GLU A 344 -28.12 26.92 -6.38
N GLY A 345 -29.23 26.24 -6.07
CA GLY A 345 -29.31 25.24 -5.02
C GLY A 345 -28.39 24.04 -5.30
N ALA A 346 -28.43 23.51 -6.52
CA ALA A 346 -27.56 22.41 -6.94
C ALA A 346 -26.07 22.81 -6.93
N ILE A 347 -25.75 24.01 -7.43
CA ILE A 347 -24.38 24.55 -7.41
C ILE A 347 -23.87 24.64 -5.98
N ARG A 348 -24.65 25.24 -5.06
CA ARG A 348 -24.25 25.38 -3.66
C ARG A 348 -23.98 24.03 -3.00
N ARG A 349 -24.84 23.04 -3.25
CA ARG A 349 -24.69 21.70 -2.69
C ARG A 349 -23.48 20.94 -3.27
N TYR A 350 -23.18 21.16 -4.55
CA TYR A 350 -21.96 20.61 -5.16
C TYR A 350 -20.69 21.30 -4.67
N GLU A 351 -20.69 22.62 -4.47
CA GLU A 351 -19.57 23.34 -3.84
C GLU A 351 -19.33 22.85 -2.41
N GLU A 352 -20.38 22.62 -1.63
CA GLU A 352 -20.29 22.01 -0.31
C GLU A 352 -19.62 20.63 -0.37
N TYR A 353 -19.98 19.80 -1.34
CA TYR A 353 -19.33 18.52 -1.59
C TYR A 353 -17.85 18.69 -1.94
N LEU A 354 -17.49 19.59 -2.87
CA LEU A 354 -16.09 19.85 -3.23
C LEU A 354 -15.28 20.33 -2.01
N HIS A 355 -15.85 21.22 -1.19
CA HIS A 355 -15.19 21.71 0.00
C HIS A 355 -15.05 20.62 1.06
N ALA A 356 -16.06 19.76 1.20
CA ALA A 356 -16.02 18.61 2.09
C ALA A 356 -14.94 17.61 1.65
N VAL A 357 -14.78 17.36 0.35
CA VAL A 357 -13.66 16.57 -0.21
C VAL A 357 -12.32 17.23 0.13
N GLY A 358 -12.21 18.56 -0.03
CA GLY A 358 -11.00 19.31 0.30
C GLY A 358 -10.64 19.31 1.80
N ARG A 359 -11.63 19.21 2.69
CA ARG A 359 -11.47 19.11 4.16
C ARG A 359 -11.40 17.66 4.67
N GLU A 360 -11.57 16.68 3.80
CA GLU A 360 -11.71 15.26 4.16
C GLU A 360 -12.89 14.99 5.11
N ASP A 361 -13.96 15.78 4.98
CA ASP A 361 -15.20 15.64 5.75
C ASP A 361 -16.06 14.51 5.18
N ILE A 362 -15.72 13.28 5.61
CA ILE A 362 -16.37 12.05 5.14
C ILE A 362 -17.88 12.01 5.39
N LYS A 363 -18.36 12.70 6.44
CA LYS A 363 -19.78 12.71 6.77
C LYS A 363 -20.55 13.48 5.71
N THR A 364 -20.13 14.70 5.41
CA THR A 364 -20.77 15.57 4.42
C THR A 364 -20.62 15.00 3.01
N VAL A 365 -19.45 14.44 2.68
CA VAL A 365 -19.22 13.76 1.40
C VAL A 365 -20.19 12.59 1.18
N CYS A 366 -20.34 11.71 2.18
CA CYS A 366 -21.25 10.57 2.06
C CYS A 366 -22.73 10.93 2.19
N GLU A 367 -23.05 12.09 2.77
CA GLU A 367 -24.39 12.64 2.76
C GLU A 367 -24.76 13.11 1.34
N VAL A 368 -23.94 13.96 0.72
CA VAL A 368 -24.22 14.52 -0.61
C VAL A 368 -24.12 13.47 -1.72
N ALA A 369 -23.14 12.55 -1.64
CA ALA A 369 -22.95 11.48 -2.62
C ALA A 369 -23.69 10.18 -2.27
N GLY A 370 -24.60 10.20 -1.29
CA GLY A 370 -25.26 9.00 -0.76
C GLY A 370 -25.86 8.06 -1.82
N PRO A 371 -26.66 8.55 -2.79
CA PRO A 371 -27.22 7.72 -3.86
C PRO A 371 -26.16 7.07 -4.76
N ALA A 372 -25.22 7.87 -5.30
CA ALA A 372 -24.10 7.38 -6.11
C ALA A 372 -23.25 6.35 -5.35
N ALA A 373 -22.93 6.66 -4.09
CA ALA A 373 -22.10 5.78 -3.26
C ALA A 373 -22.82 4.47 -2.89
N LYS A 374 -24.15 4.49 -2.73
CA LYS A 374 -24.94 3.25 -2.54
C LYS A 374 -24.93 2.40 -3.80
N GLN A 375 -25.07 3.01 -4.98
CA GLN A 375 -24.97 2.31 -6.26
C GLN A 375 -23.59 1.67 -6.44
N ALA A 376 -22.52 2.38 -6.10
CA ALA A 376 -21.16 1.83 -6.12
C ALA A 376 -21.01 0.69 -5.10
N GLU A 377 -21.56 0.83 -3.89
CA GLU A 377 -21.56 -0.24 -2.89
C GLU A 377 -22.24 -1.51 -3.42
N ASP A 378 -23.40 -1.39 -4.07
CA ASP A 378 -24.14 -2.51 -4.67
C ASP A 378 -23.40 -3.17 -5.83
N GLN A 379 -22.51 -2.43 -6.51
CA GLN A 379 -21.60 -2.94 -7.53
C GLN A 379 -20.32 -3.57 -6.94
N GLY A 380 -20.18 -3.60 -5.61
CA GLY A 380 -19.09 -4.25 -4.91
C GLY A 380 -17.92 -3.34 -4.52
N PHE A 381 -18.03 -2.02 -4.69
CA PHE A 381 -17.00 -1.05 -4.29
C PHE A 381 -16.95 -0.81 -2.77
N GLY A 382 -17.96 -1.27 -2.03
CA GLY A 382 -18.04 -1.16 -0.58
C GLY A 382 -18.64 0.18 -0.09
N PRO A 383 -18.81 0.33 1.25
CA PRO A 383 -19.50 1.49 1.83
C PRO A 383 -18.82 2.82 1.51
N CYS A 384 -19.62 3.87 1.33
CA CYS A 384 -19.14 5.24 1.06
C CYS A 384 -18.02 5.68 2.02
N THR A 385 -18.22 5.44 3.32
CA THR A 385 -17.28 5.87 4.37
C THR A 385 -15.92 5.19 4.26
N SER A 386 -15.82 4.01 3.62
CA SER A 386 -14.53 3.36 3.37
C SER A 386 -13.92 3.79 2.04
N THR A 387 -14.73 3.95 0.99
CA THR A 387 -14.24 4.23 -0.37
C THR A 387 -13.75 5.67 -0.50
N PHE A 388 -14.47 6.64 0.07
CA PHE A 388 -14.06 8.05 0.00
C PHE A 388 -12.82 8.37 0.85
N LEU A 389 -12.54 7.60 1.91
CA LEU A 389 -11.27 7.71 2.62
C LEU A 389 -10.08 7.34 1.73
N VAL A 390 -10.26 6.39 0.80
CA VAL A 390 -9.25 6.07 -0.23
C VAL A 390 -9.17 7.19 -1.26
N THR A 391 -10.31 7.72 -1.72
CA THR A 391 -10.36 8.86 -2.65
C THR A 391 -9.61 10.08 -2.10
N PHE A 392 -9.78 10.41 -0.81
CA PHE A 392 -9.03 11.51 -0.20
C PHE A 392 -7.51 11.29 -0.25
N GLN A 393 -7.03 10.04 -0.12
CA GLN A 393 -5.60 9.76 -0.19
C GLN A 393 -5.01 9.91 -1.60
N MET A 394 -5.84 9.82 -2.65
CA MET A 394 -5.43 10.01 -4.04
C MET A 394 -5.32 11.50 -4.43
N ILE A 395 -5.98 12.39 -3.68
CA ILE A 395 -5.97 13.84 -3.95
C ILE A 395 -4.75 14.47 -3.29
N SER A 396 -3.91 15.15 -4.08
CA SER A 396 -2.71 15.81 -3.55
C SER A 396 -3.06 16.92 -2.53
N PRO A 397 -2.14 17.26 -1.59
CA PRO A 397 -2.38 18.36 -0.65
C PRO A 397 -2.72 19.70 -1.33
N THR A 398 -2.12 19.96 -2.50
CA THR A 398 -2.40 21.16 -3.31
C THR A 398 -3.83 21.13 -3.87
N GLN A 399 -4.27 19.98 -4.38
CA GLN A 399 -5.64 19.81 -4.89
C GLN A 399 -6.66 19.89 -3.75
N LYS A 400 -6.42 19.27 -2.59
CA LYS A 400 -7.29 19.39 -1.41
C LYS A 400 -7.46 20.84 -0.99
N LYS A 401 -6.35 21.60 -0.91
CA LYS A 401 -6.38 23.01 -0.57
C LYS A 401 -7.15 23.84 -1.61
N ALA A 402 -7.03 23.51 -2.89
CA ALA A 402 -7.78 24.16 -3.95
C ALA A 402 -9.29 23.87 -3.88
N LEU A 403 -9.65 22.62 -3.52
CA LEU A 403 -11.04 22.18 -3.35
C LEU A 403 -11.75 22.87 -2.18
N GLN A 404 -11.03 23.25 -1.12
CA GLN A 404 -11.61 23.97 0.03
C GLN A 404 -12.21 25.34 -0.33
N THR A 405 -11.84 25.92 -1.47
CA THR A 405 -12.35 27.21 -1.95
C THR A 405 -12.85 27.13 -3.40
N ALA A 406 -13.10 25.92 -3.91
CA ALA A 406 -13.57 25.74 -5.28
C ALA A 406 -14.98 26.32 -5.44
N THR A 407 -15.26 26.92 -6.59
CA THR A 407 -16.58 27.44 -6.96
C THR A 407 -17.00 26.87 -8.30
N VAL A 408 -18.28 26.94 -8.65
CA VAL A 408 -18.80 26.49 -9.95
C VAL A 408 -19.23 27.69 -10.77
N ASP A 409 -18.84 27.71 -12.05
CA ASP A 409 -19.32 28.68 -13.02
C ASP A 409 -20.76 28.37 -13.45
N PRO A 410 -21.77 29.17 -13.07
CA PRO A 410 -23.16 28.89 -13.42
C PRO A 410 -23.42 28.90 -14.93
N GLN A 411 -22.58 29.56 -15.74
CA GLN A 411 -22.75 29.61 -17.19
C GLN A 411 -22.37 28.31 -17.90
N LYS A 412 -21.61 27.43 -17.23
CA LYS A 412 -21.15 26.15 -17.78
C LYS A 412 -21.95 24.95 -17.30
N VAL A 413 -22.86 25.16 -16.36
CA VAL A 413 -23.74 24.13 -15.82
C VAL A 413 -24.83 23.78 -16.82
N VAL A 414 -25.11 22.48 -17.00
CA VAL A 414 -26.12 21.98 -17.94
C VAL A 414 -27.38 21.59 -17.18
N VAL A 415 -28.43 22.40 -17.30
CA VAL A 415 -29.74 22.10 -16.70
C VAL A 415 -30.50 21.13 -17.60
N ARG A 416 -30.66 19.87 -17.16
CA ARG A 416 -31.46 18.86 -17.88
C ARG A 416 -32.94 18.97 -17.55
N SER A 417 -33.25 19.26 -16.30
CA SER A 417 -34.60 19.56 -15.81
C SER A 417 -34.53 20.34 -14.50
N PRO A 418 -35.65 20.88 -13.97
CA PRO A 418 -35.65 21.51 -12.65
C PRO A 418 -35.24 20.58 -11.50
N ALA A 419 -35.15 19.26 -11.67
CA ALA A 419 -34.62 18.32 -10.66
C ALA A 419 -33.31 17.63 -11.09
N LYS A 420 -32.71 17.96 -12.23
CA LYS A 420 -31.53 17.24 -12.72
C LYS A 420 -30.57 18.17 -13.44
N ILE A 421 -29.35 18.24 -12.94
CA ILE A 421 -28.33 19.19 -13.38
C ILE A 421 -27.00 18.46 -13.51
N ASP A 422 -26.30 18.69 -14.61
CA ASP A 422 -24.95 18.18 -14.81
C ASP A 422 -23.95 19.34 -14.62
N ILE A 423 -22.89 19.09 -13.87
CA ILE A 423 -21.79 20.02 -13.61
C ILE A 423 -20.51 19.43 -14.22
N PRO A 424 -20.10 19.88 -15.41
CA PRO A 424 -18.85 19.45 -16.05
C PRO A 424 -17.61 19.82 -15.24
N ALA A 425 -16.50 19.10 -15.42
CA ALA A 425 -15.24 19.41 -14.71
C ALA A 425 -14.76 20.83 -15.01
N ASP A 426 -14.93 21.28 -16.26
CA ASP A 426 -14.51 22.60 -16.72
C ASP A 426 -15.37 23.76 -16.18
N ALA A 427 -16.48 23.45 -15.50
CA ALA A 427 -17.29 24.40 -14.73
C ALA A 427 -16.68 24.70 -13.36
N VAL A 428 -15.80 23.84 -12.83
CA VAL A 428 -15.17 24.04 -11.51
C VAL A 428 -14.00 25.02 -11.60
N LYS A 429 -14.09 26.10 -10.83
CA LYS A 429 -13.08 27.15 -10.67
C LYS A 429 -12.36 26.98 -9.33
N ALA A 430 -11.08 26.65 -9.39
CA ALA A 430 -10.21 26.53 -8.22
C ALA A 430 -8.80 27.06 -8.52
N SER A 431 -7.93 27.12 -7.50
CA SER A 431 -6.53 27.55 -7.67
C SER A 431 -5.65 26.55 -8.43
N VAL A 432 -6.18 25.38 -8.77
CA VAL A 432 -5.59 24.39 -9.68
C VAL A 432 -6.65 23.98 -10.70
N THR A 433 -6.22 23.59 -11.90
CA THR A 433 -7.11 23.05 -12.93
C THR A 433 -7.34 21.56 -12.66
N PHE A 434 -8.60 21.15 -12.65
CA PHE A 434 -8.98 19.74 -12.62
C PHE A 434 -9.35 19.29 -14.03
N SER A 435 -8.86 18.12 -14.43
CA SER A 435 -9.21 17.49 -15.71
C SER A 435 -10.49 16.65 -15.59
N GLU A 436 -11.10 16.33 -16.74
CA GLU A 436 -12.22 15.39 -16.82
C GLU A 436 -11.88 14.02 -16.22
N ASN A 437 -10.61 13.61 -16.24
CA ASN A 437 -10.17 12.34 -15.64
C ASN A 437 -10.08 12.39 -14.10
N GLU A 438 -10.11 13.59 -13.49
CA GLU A 438 -9.93 13.76 -12.04
C GLU A 438 -11.24 13.99 -11.30
N ILE A 439 -12.17 14.77 -11.86
CA ILE A 439 -13.48 15.04 -11.24
C ILE A 439 -14.67 14.72 -12.14
N GLY A 440 -14.44 14.56 -13.44
CA GLY A 440 -15.49 14.25 -14.43
C GLY A 440 -16.62 15.27 -14.49
N THR A 441 -17.68 14.88 -15.20
CA THR A 441 -18.98 15.53 -15.09
C THR A 441 -19.75 14.87 -13.94
N SER A 442 -20.29 15.66 -13.01
CA SER A 442 -21.15 15.15 -11.93
C SER A 442 -22.61 15.49 -12.17
N THR A 443 -23.49 14.52 -11.99
CA THR A 443 -24.94 14.67 -12.12
C THR A 443 -25.60 14.76 -10.74
N LEU A 444 -26.22 15.92 -10.47
CA LEU A 444 -27.03 16.14 -9.28
C LEU A 444 -28.52 16.00 -9.57
N GLU A 445 -29.22 15.27 -8.72
CA GLU A 445 -30.67 15.14 -8.74
C GLU A 445 -31.32 15.63 -7.45
N TYR A 446 -32.44 16.35 -7.58
CA TYR A 446 -33.22 16.83 -6.44
C TYR A 446 -34.17 15.74 -5.94
N MET A 447 -33.95 15.27 -4.73
CA MET A 447 -34.78 14.24 -4.09
C MET A 447 -34.79 14.43 -2.57
N LYS A 448 -35.86 14.02 -1.88
CA LYS A 448 -35.98 14.14 -0.41
C LYS A 448 -35.66 15.55 0.11
N ASP A 449 -36.12 16.56 -0.62
CA ASP A 449 -35.98 17.98 -0.27
C ASP A 449 -34.54 18.54 -0.27
N ASP A 450 -33.61 17.87 -0.96
CA ASP A 450 -32.22 18.32 -1.15
C ASP A 450 -31.62 17.81 -2.49
N TRP A 451 -30.42 18.28 -2.83
CA TRP A 451 -29.66 17.87 -4.02
C TRP A 451 -28.61 16.81 -3.68
N TYR A 452 -28.55 15.74 -4.49
CA TYR A 452 -27.60 14.63 -4.29
C TYR A 452 -26.87 14.26 -5.57
N ILE A 453 -25.63 13.83 -5.44
CA ILE A 453 -24.86 13.24 -6.56
C ILE A 453 -25.36 11.81 -6.80
N THR A 454 -25.62 11.48 -8.07
CA THR A 454 -26.31 10.24 -8.46
C THR A 454 -25.55 9.36 -9.46
N ASP A 455 -24.39 9.81 -9.94
CA ASP A 455 -23.56 9.15 -10.93
C ASP A 455 -22.27 8.52 -10.38
#